data_AF-A0AAW0WU62-F1
#
_entry.id   AF-A0AAW0WU62-F1
#
_cell.length_a   1.000
_cell.length_b   1.000
_cell.length_c   1.000
_cell.angle_alpha   90.00
_cell.angle_beta   90.00
_cell.angle_gamma   90.00
#
_symmetry.space_group_name_H-M   'P 1'
#
loop_
_entity.id
_entity.type
_entity.pdbx_description
1 polymer ?
#
loop_
_entity_poly.entity_id
_entity_poly.type
_entity_poly.pdbx_seq_one_letter_code
_entity_poly.pdbx_strand_id
1 'polypeptide(L)'
;SVEDKSWYSPILHGFLAAGQQLGYHIIDPNGPEMIGFSVPDMTIKDGWRWTTAEAYLKPAADRRNLHVVLNAHVTQIMFDQNKRAVGVRFDHKGESKTALVKREIIVSGGA
;
A
#
# COMPACT_ATOMS: atom_id res chain seq x y z
N SER A 1 3.52 11.97 9.59
CA SER A 1 2.89 12.06 10.90
C SER A 1 1.89 10.92 11.02
N VAL A 2 1.84 10.27 12.18
CA VAL A 2 0.73 9.36 12.53
C VAL A 2 -0.37 10.25 13.09
N GLU A 3 -1.61 10.07 12.66
CA GLU A 3 -2.76 10.80 13.20
C GLU A 3 -3.28 10.08 14.45
N ASP A 4 -3.59 10.84 15.50
CA ASP A 4 -4.22 10.29 16.69
C ASP A 4 -5.66 9.87 16.38
N LYS A 5 -6.03 8.69 16.88
CA LYS A 5 -7.34 8.10 16.59
C LYS A 5 -8.43 8.92 17.26
N SER A 6 -9.44 9.31 16.47
CA SER A 6 -10.59 10.09 16.96
C SER A 6 -11.59 9.29 17.79
N TRP A 7 -11.46 7.95 17.81
CA TRP A 7 -12.36 7.07 18.56
C TRP A 7 -11.64 5.84 19.09
N TYR A 8 -12.00 5.43 20.30
CA TYR A 8 -11.59 4.18 20.93
C TYR A 8 -12.80 3.42 21.47
N SER A 9 -12.72 2.09 21.41
CA SER A 9 -13.72 1.24 22.02
C SER A 9 -13.75 1.43 23.54
N PRO A 10 -14.93 1.50 24.18
CA PRO A 10 -15.03 1.65 25.63
C PRO A 10 -14.30 0.56 26.43
N ILE A 11 -14.10 -0.64 25.85
CA ILE A 11 -13.41 -1.75 26.50
C ILE A 11 -11.88 -1.72 26.36
N LEU A 12 -11.32 -0.80 25.58
CA LEU A 12 -9.89 -0.78 25.24
C LEU A 12 -9.01 -0.81 26.48
N HIS A 13 -9.26 0.10 27.43
CA HIS A 13 -8.48 0.20 28.66
C HIS A 13 -8.59 -1.07 29.51
N GLY A 14 -9.78 -1.68 29.57
CA GLY A 14 -9.99 -2.94 30.28
C GLY A 14 -9.20 -4.09 29.66
N PHE A 15 -9.15 -4.16 28.33
CA PHE A 15 -8.38 -5.17 27.61
C PHE A 15 -6.88 -5.05 27.85
N LEU A 16 -6.33 -3.83 27.79
CA LEU A 16 -4.91 -3.57 28.09
C LEU A 16 -4.57 -3.90 29.55
N ALA A 17 -5.43 -3.51 30.50
CA ALA A 17 -5.24 -3.80 31.92
C ALA A 17 -5.26 -5.31 32.22
N ALA A 18 -6.14 -6.07 31.58
CA ALA A 18 -6.18 -7.53 31.72
C ALA A 18 -4.86 -8.18 31.24
N GLY A 19 -4.29 -7.69 30.13
CA GLY A 19 -2.97 -8.11 29.65
C GLY A 19 -1.86 -7.87 30.66
N GLN A 20 -1.85 -6.70 31.30
CA GLN A 20 -0.90 -6.38 32.36
C GLN A 20 -1.07 -7.25 33.61
N GLN A 21 -2.31 -7.57 33.99
CA GLN A 21 -2.59 -8.48 35.11
C GLN A 21 -2.07 -9.92 34.85
N LEU A 22 -1.99 -10.31 33.58
CA LEU A 22 -1.39 -11.57 33.15
C LEU A 22 0.15 -11.51 33.02
N GLY A 23 0.77 -10.36 33.34
CA GLY A 23 2.22 -10.16 33.30
C GLY A 23 2.78 -9.72 31.95
N TYR A 24 1.93 -9.36 30.98
CA TYR A 24 2.38 -8.83 29.69
C TYR A 24 2.58 -7.32 29.73
N HIS A 25 3.56 -6.83 28.97
CA HIS A 25 3.78 -5.40 28.80
C HIS A 25 2.79 -4.78 27.81
N ILE A 26 2.49 -3.49 27.99
CA ILE A 26 1.89 -2.67 26.94
C ILE A 26 3.04 -2.17 26.07
N ILE A 27 3.02 -2.49 24.78
CA ILE A 27 4.14 -2.27 23.86
C ILE A 27 3.74 -1.40 22.67
N ASP A 28 4.74 -0.84 22.00
CA ASP A 28 4.59 -0.27 20.66
C ASP A 28 4.59 -1.42 19.63
N PRO A 29 3.53 -1.62 18.84
CA PRO A 29 3.49 -2.69 17.84
C PRO A 29 4.53 -2.53 16.72
N ASN A 30 5.11 -1.34 16.55
CA ASN A 30 6.20 -1.07 15.60
C ASN A 30 7.59 -1.04 16.29
N GLY A 31 7.63 -1.30 17.60
CA GLY A 31 8.84 -1.32 18.40
C GLY A 31 9.62 -2.62 18.28
N PRO A 32 10.77 -2.71 18.98
CA PRO A 32 11.60 -3.91 18.99
C PRO A 32 10.98 -5.08 19.78
N GLU A 33 10.02 -4.81 20.67
CA GLU A 33 9.31 -5.81 21.45
C GLU A 33 8.11 -6.34 20.66
N MET A 34 8.04 -7.66 20.48
CA MET A 34 6.96 -8.29 19.69
C MET A 34 5.86 -8.93 20.54
N ILE A 35 6.13 -9.23 21.82
CA ILE A 35 5.19 -9.94 22.70
C ILE A 35 4.65 -8.95 23.73
N GLY A 36 3.36 -8.64 23.63
CA GLY A 36 2.68 -7.74 24.54
C GLY A 36 1.30 -7.35 24.03
N PHE A 37 0.66 -6.44 24.74
CA PHE A 37 -0.62 -5.85 24.37
C PHE A 37 -0.39 -4.45 23.81
N SER A 38 -1.19 -4.00 22.85
CA SER A 38 -1.00 -2.67 22.27
C SER A 38 -2.28 -2.09 21.69
N VAL A 39 -2.26 -0.78 21.46
CA VAL A 39 -3.26 -0.10 20.64
C VAL A 39 -2.70 -0.01 19.22
N PRO A 40 -3.20 -0.80 18.25
CA PRO A 40 -2.59 -0.88 16.92
C PRO A 40 -2.80 0.41 16.15
N ASP A 41 -1.78 0.89 15.44
CA ASP A 41 -1.92 1.97 14.48
C ASP A 41 -2.67 1.55 13.22
N MET A 42 -3.37 2.51 12.62
CA MET A 42 -4.23 2.27 11.47
C MET A 42 -3.86 3.24 10.36
N THR A 43 -3.91 2.77 9.11
CA THR A 43 -3.76 3.62 7.92
C THR A 43 -5.07 4.36 7.64
N ILE A 44 -5.38 5.33 8.49
CA ILE A 44 -6.57 6.17 8.46
C ILE A 44 -6.15 7.63 8.54
N LYS A 45 -6.87 8.50 7.84
CA LYS A 45 -6.75 9.95 7.99
C LYS A 45 -8.11 10.61 7.82
N ASP A 46 -8.41 11.56 8.69
CA ASP A 46 -9.70 12.25 8.76
C ASP A 46 -10.89 11.28 8.90
N GLY A 47 -10.67 10.13 9.56
CA GLY A 47 -11.67 9.05 9.72
C GLY A 47 -11.89 8.17 8.48
N TRP A 48 -11.18 8.42 7.37
CA TRP A 48 -11.27 7.63 6.14
C TRP A 48 -10.06 6.72 5.95
N ARG A 49 -10.25 5.59 5.25
CA ARG A 49 -9.15 4.72 4.84
C ARG A 49 -8.15 5.53 4.01
N TRP A 50 -6.90 5.58 4.45
CA TRP A 50 -5.84 6.30 3.76
C TRP A 50 -5.08 5.37 2.82
N THR A 51 -5.56 5.25 1.58
CA THR A 51 -4.98 4.33 0.59
C THR A 51 -3.65 4.83 0.04
N THR A 52 -2.88 3.95 -0.60
CA THR A 52 -1.65 4.36 -1.32
C THR A 52 -1.95 5.34 -2.47
N ALA A 53 -3.12 5.24 -3.11
CA ALA A 53 -3.55 6.18 -4.13
C ALA A 53 -3.81 7.58 -3.55
N GLU A 54 -4.49 7.67 -2.39
CA GLU A 54 -4.70 8.94 -1.68
C GLU A 54 -3.38 9.53 -1.16
N ALA A 55 -2.50 8.69 -0.61
CA ALA A 55 -1.24 9.11 -0.01
C ALA A 55 -0.19 9.59 -1.02
N TYR A 56 -0.06 8.89 -2.16
CA TYR A 56 1.07 9.07 -3.08
C TYR A 56 0.66 9.48 -4.48
N LEU A 57 -0.43 8.94 -5.01
CA LEU A 57 -0.79 9.16 -6.41
C LEU A 57 -1.54 10.48 -6.61
N LYS A 58 -2.58 10.72 -5.81
CA LYS A 58 -3.44 11.90 -5.90
C LYS A 58 -2.65 13.21 -5.71
N PRO A 59 -1.71 13.35 -4.75
CA PRO A 59 -0.91 14.57 -4.62
C PRO A 59 0.05 14.81 -5.79
N ALA A 60 0.33 13.78 -6.60
CA ALA A 60 1.25 13.84 -7.74
C ALA A 60 0.53 13.83 -9.10
N ALA A 61 -0.81 13.83 -9.13
CA ALA A 61 -1.60 13.57 -10.32
C ALA A 61 -1.36 14.57 -11.46
N ASP A 62 -1.06 15.83 -11.13
CA ASP A 62 -0.87 16.90 -12.11
C ASP A 62 0.53 16.92 -12.76
N ARG A 63 1.43 16.00 -12.36
CA ARG A 63 2.77 15.93 -12.92
C ARG A 63 2.72 15.47 -14.38
N ARG A 64 3.18 16.32 -15.30
CA ARG A 64 3.21 16.04 -16.75
C ARG A 64 3.98 14.77 -17.17
N ASN A 65 4.90 14.30 -16.32
CA ASN A 65 5.69 13.09 -16.56
C ASN A 65 5.11 11.83 -15.89
N LEU A 66 3.91 11.91 -15.31
CA LEU A 66 3.19 10.79 -14.72
C LEU A 66 1.92 10.53 -15.51
N HIS A 67 1.76 9.30 -15.98
CA HIS A 67 0.57 8.85 -16.70
C HIS A 67 -0.04 7.66 -15.99
N VAL A 68 -1.34 7.73 -15.69
CA VAL A 68 -2.10 6.67 -15.04
C VAL A 68 -3.18 6.19 -16.00
N VAL A 69 -3.16 4.90 -16.31
CA VAL A 69 -4.19 4.27 -17.15
C VAL A 69 -4.95 3.28 -16.28
N LEU A 70 -6.20 3.60 -15.98
CA LEU A 70 -7.10 2.72 -15.23
C LEU A 70 -7.62 1.61 -16.14
N ASN A 71 -7.97 0.46 -15.55
CA ASN A 71 -8.54 -0.69 -16.27
C ASN A 71 -7.65 -1.12 -17.46
N ALA A 72 -6.35 -1.23 -17.21
CA ALA A 72 -5.35 -1.70 -18.16
C ALA A 72 -4.64 -2.92 -17.57
N HIS A 73 -5.05 -4.13 -18.00
CA HIS A 73 -4.50 -5.36 -17.46
C HIS A 73 -3.29 -5.80 -18.27
N VAL A 74 -2.10 -5.77 -17.68
CA VAL A 74 -0.87 -6.22 -18.33
C VAL A 74 -0.88 -7.74 -18.45
N THR A 75 -0.74 -8.24 -19.67
CA THR A 75 -0.81 -9.68 -19.97
C THR A 75 0.56 -10.30 -20.29
N GLN A 76 1.51 -9.49 -20.75
CA GLN A 76 2.83 -10.01 -21.15
C GLN A 76 3.94 -8.95 -21.04
N ILE A 77 5.11 -9.36 -20.55
CA ILE A 77 6.36 -8.61 -20.70
C ILE A 77 7.06 -9.07 -21.97
N MET A 78 7.45 -8.12 -22.82
CA MET A 78 8.17 -8.38 -24.07
C MET A 78 9.68 -8.26 -23.87
N PHE A 79 10.43 -9.19 -24.44
CA PHE A 79 11.89 -9.23 -24.36
C PHE A 79 12.52 -9.20 -25.76
N ASP A 80 13.67 -8.55 -25.88
CA ASP A 80 14.51 -8.62 -27.09
C ASP A 80 15.38 -9.88 -27.11
N GLN A 81 16.16 -10.06 -28.19
CA GLN A 81 17.07 -11.20 -28.36
C GLN A 81 18.14 -11.34 -27.26
N ASN A 82 18.44 -10.24 -26.54
CA ASN A 82 19.41 -10.22 -25.45
C ASN A 82 18.74 -10.43 -24.08
N LYS A 83 17.46 -10.83 -24.06
CA LYS A 83 16.64 -10.99 -22.84
C LYS A 83 16.48 -9.70 -22.05
N ARG A 84 16.58 -8.53 -22.69
CA ARG A 84 16.24 -7.26 -22.04
C ARG A 84 14.75 -6.99 -22.21
N ALA A 85 14.08 -6.56 -21.15
CA ALA A 85 12.68 -6.19 -21.19
C ALA A 85 12.51 -4.87 -21.98
N VAL A 86 11.64 -4.87 -23.00
CA VAL A 86 11.50 -3.75 -23.96
C VAL A 86 10.12 -3.12 -23.99
N GLY A 87 9.13 -3.77 -23.37
CA GLY A 87 7.78 -3.23 -23.26
C GLY A 87 6.82 -4.22 -22.63
N VAL A 88 5.57 -3.79 -22.50
CA VAL A 88 4.46 -4.61 -22.01
C VAL A 88 3.32 -4.61 -23.02
N ARG A 89 2.65 -5.76 -23.14
CA ARG A 89 1.33 -5.87 -23.75
C ARG A 89 0.28 -5.82 -22.65
N PHE A 90 -0.79 -5.06 -22.89
CA PHE A 90 -1.87 -4.91 -21.94
C PHE A 90 -3.21 -4.80 -22.65
N ASP A 91 -4.26 -5.31 -22.04
CA ASP A 91 -5.62 -5.16 -22.53
C ASP A 91 -6.25 -3.90 -21.93
N HIS A 92 -6.80 -3.05 -22.79
CA HIS A 92 -7.46 -1.83 -22.37
C HIS A 92 -8.68 -1.56 -23.25
N LYS A 93 -9.86 -1.49 -22.63
CA LYS A 93 -11.15 -1.31 -23.30
C LYS A 93 -11.43 -2.36 -24.39
N GLY A 94 -11.05 -3.62 -24.13
CA GLY A 94 -11.25 -4.74 -25.05
C GLY A 94 -10.23 -4.84 -26.20
N GLU A 95 -9.24 -3.94 -26.25
CA GLU A 95 -8.18 -3.96 -27.25
C GLU A 95 -6.84 -4.30 -26.62
N SER A 96 -6.04 -5.11 -27.32
CA SER A 96 -4.66 -5.36 -26.92
C SER A 96 -3.75 -4.23 -27.39
N LYS A 97 -3.06 -3.59 -26.45
CA LYS A 97 -2.18 -2.43 -26.67
C LYS A 97 -0.76 -2.72 -26.19
N THR A 98 0.18 -1.90 -26.66
CA THR A 98 1.61 -2.05 -26.33
C THR A 98 2.17 -0.74 -25.80
N ALA A 99 2.91 -0.83 -24.69
CA ALA A 99 3.73 0.27 -24.16
C ALA A 99 5.20 -0.13 -24.18
N LEU A 100 6.03 0.64 -24.89
CA LEU A 100 7.48 0.43 -24.96
C LEU A 100 8.19 1.18 -23.82
N VAL A 101 9.28 0.60 -23.32
CA VAL A 101 10.07 1.20 -22.23
C VAL A 101 11.47 1.57 -22.69
N LYS A 102 11.99 2.68 -22.15
CA LYS A 102 13.37 3.13 -22.40
C LYS A 102 14.36 2.64 -21.35
N ARG A 103 13.89 2.28 -20.16
CA ARG A 103 14.74 1.90 -19.01
C ARG A 103 14.32 0.55 -18.45
N GLU A 104 13.28 0.53 -17.63
CA GLU A 104 12.92 -0.62 -16.81
C GLU A 104 11.40 -0.83 -16.78
N ILE A 105 11.00 -2.05 -16.44
CA ILE A 105 9.63 -2.43 -16.10
C ILE A 105 9.64 -2.86 -14.64
N ILE A 106 8.77 -2.25 -13.83
CA ILE A 106 8.59 -2.59 -12.42
C ILE A 106 7.28 -3.37 -12.31
N VAL A 107 7.35 -4.62 -11.85
CA VAL A 107 6.17 -5.47 -11.66
C VAL A 107 5.63 -5.23 -10.25
N SER A 108 4.39 -4.76 -10.16
CA SER A 108 3.69 -4.49 -8.89
C SER A 108 2.25 -4.97 -8.93
N GLY A 109 2.03 -6.15 -9.55
CA GLY A 109 0.71 -6.74 -9.79
C GLY A 109 0.08 -7.50 -8.61
N GLY A 110 0.74 -7.53 -7.45
CA GLY A 110 0.35 -8.40 -6.33
C GLY A 110 1.01 -9.78 -6.38
N ALA A 111 0.80 -10.58 -5.33
CA ALA A 111 1.29 -11.95 -5.17
C ALA A 111 0.16 -12.98 -5.39
#